data_AF-A0A921E276-F1
#
_entry.id   AF-A0A921E276-F1
#
_cell.length_a   1.000
_cell.length_b   1.000
_cell.length_c   1.000
_cell.angle_alpha   90.00
_cell.angle_beta   90.00
_cell.angle_gamma   90.00
#
_symmetry.space_group_name_H-M   'P 1'
#
loop_
_entity.id
_entity.type
_entity.pdbx_description
1 polymer ?
#
loop_
_entity_poly.entity_id
_entity_poly.type
_entity_poly.pdbx_seq_one_letter_code
_entity_poly.pdbx_strand_id
1 'polypeptide(L)'
;MKSLLLASSALVAATVAASAADLPRRAAPPPVFQPVPVFTWTGFYAGINAGYGFNTRDNNSPTVIGVPASAGVFASSAPALTSGVIAFSNRNNNEGFVGGGQIGYNYQFTPGSGFVVGVEADAQYADFGRNRNRYAFATTTGTGGIIPGTLVYNPSGLSGLDYFGTVRGRLGYAFDRTLVYGTGGFAYGSGGGRQFGTGVSSNDFQTGWAAGGGIEYALPTDSFLNFFRSSAVTLKVEGLYVNLDRGSGQRGAFATNATGATITTSTPGVVVVSGAPRRNDTEFAVVRAGLNYKFGSY
;
A
#
# COMPACT_ATOMS: atom_id res chain seq x y z
N MET A 1 93.75 25.62 -62.17
CA MET A 1 92.34 26.04 -62.09
C MET A 1 91.36 24.85 -62.05
N LYS A 2 91.59 23.86 -61.16
CA LYS A 2 90.67 22.71 -60.96
C LYS A 2 90.40 22.44 -59.47
N SER A 3 91.23 22.96 -58.56
CA SER A 3 91.09 22.83 -57.11
C SER A 3 90.23 23.92 -56.44
N LEU A 4 89.91 25.02 -57.13
CA LEU A 4 89.06 26.09 -56.57
C LEU A 4 87.55 25.83 -56.72
N LEU A 5 87.13 24.93 -57.62
CA LEU A 5 85.72 24.63 -57.88
C LEU A 5 85.15 23.54 -56.94
N LEU A 6 85.99 22.72 -56.31
CA LEU A 6 85.54 21.74 -55.30
C LEU A 6 85.41 22.33 -53.89
N ALA A 7 86.11 23.43 -53.59
CA ALA A 7 86.02 24.08 -52.28
C ALA A 7 84.74 24.92 -52.11
N SER A 8 84.19 25.44 -53.21
CA SER A 8 82.97 26.25 -53.20
C SER A 8 81.68 25.42 -53.13
N SER A 9 81.67 24.17 -53.58
CA SER A 9 80.51 23.28 -53.44
C SER A 9 80.37 22.67 -52.04
N ALA A 10 81.47 22.52 -51.28
CA ALA A 10 81.43 22.04 -49.90
C ALA A 10 80.93 23.09 -48.90
N LEU A 11 81.16 24.39 -49.17
CA LEU A 11 80.78 25.47 -48.25
C LEU A 11 79.27 25.78 -48.31
N VAL A 12 78.63 25.58 -49.46
CA VAL A 12 77.16 25.78 -49.60
C VAL A 12 76.37 24.63 -48.94
N ALA A 13 76.97 23.44 -48.81
CA ALA A 13 76.33 22.29 -48.16
C ALA A 13 76.29 22.40 -46.62
N ALA A 14 77.11 23.27 -46.01
CA ALA A 14 77.24 23.37 -44.56
C ALA A 14 76.30 24.41 -43.90
N THR A 15 75.54 25.21 -44.67
CA THR A 15 74.70 26.29 -44.12
C THR A 15 73.21 25.94 -43.99
N VAL A 16 72.80 24.70 -44.30
CA VAL A 16 71.45 24.24 -43.99
C VAL A 16 71.43 23.61 -42.60
N ALA A 17 71.73 24.43 -41.59
CA ALA A 17 71.35 24.12 -40.23
C ALA A 17 69.82 24.09 -40.18
N ALA A 18 69.25 22.89 -40.06
CA ALA A 18 67.82 22.68 -39.91
C ALA A 18 67.31 23.47 -38.70
N SER A 19 66.63 24.59 -38.97
CA SER A 19 65.83 25.27 -37.96
C SER A 19 64.52 24.50 -37.78
N ALA A 20 64.57 23.41 -37.01
CA ALA A 20 63.40 22.75 -36.49
C ALA A 20 63.00 23.43 -35.17
N ALA A 21 62.44 24.63 -35.29
CA ALA A 21 61.85 25.35 -34.16
C ALA A 21 60.32 25.18 -34.17
N ASP A 22 59.82 24.74 -33.02
CA ASP A 22 58.43 24.68 -32.59
C ASP A 22 57.48 23.72 -33.33
N LEU A 23 57.62 22.44 -32.98
CA LEU A 23 56.46 21.56 -32.95
C LEU A 23 55.52 22.09 -31.84
N PRO A 24 54.24 22.43 -32.12
CA PRO A 24 53.32 22.88 -31.09
C PRO A 24 53.33 21.85 -29.97
N ARG A 25 53.69 22.25 -28.74
CA ARG A 25 53.47 21.43 -27.56
C ARG A 25 52.03 20.95 -27.65
N ARG A 26 51.83 19.64 -27.82
CA ARG A 26 50.53 19.03 -27.66
C ARG A 26 50.18 19.25 -26.18
N ALA A 27 49.49 20.35 -25.89
CA ALA A 27 48.84 20.52 -24.61
C ALA A 27 47.96 19.30 -24.47
N ALA A 28 48.25 18.46 -23.47
CA ALA A 28 47.31 17.42 -23.10
C ALA A 28 45.94 18.11 -22.96
N PRO A 29 44.86 17.55 -23.53
CA PRO A 29 43.53 18.07 -23.29
C PRO A 29 43.39 18.33 -21.79
N PRO A 30 42.81 19.47 -21.36
CA PRO A 30 42.52 19.71 -19.96
C PRO A 30 41.91 18.43 -19.38
N PRO A 31 42.35 17.97 -18.19
CA PRO A 31 41.76 16.79 -17.57
C PRO A 31 40.25 16.93 -17.66
N VAL A 32 39.60 16.01 -18.37
CA VAL A 32 38.15 16.00 -18.46
C VAL A 32 37.70 15.73 -17.03
N PHE A 33 37.22 16.77 -16.36
CA PHE A 33 36.62 16.63 -15.04
C PHE A 33 35.31 15.88 -15.27
N GLN A 34 35.37 14.55 -15.13
CA GLN A 34 34.19 13.74 -14.96
C GLN A 34 33.69 14.09 -13.55
N PRO A 35 32.52 14.74 -13.41
CA PRO A 35 31.94 14.93 -12.08
C PRO A 35 31.85 13.56 -11.44
N VAL A 36 32.37 13.42 -10.21
CA VAL A 36 32.17 12.19 -9.45
C VAL A 36 30.66 11.95 -9.39
N PRO A 37 30.14 10.80 -9.87
CA PRO A 37 28.72 10.51 -9.81
C PRO A 37 28.24 10.63 -8.36
N VAL A 38 27.42 11.65 -8.09
CA VAL A 38 26.84 11.87 -6.77
C VAL A 38 25.49 11.17 -6.79
N PHE A 39 25.28 10.27 -5.84
CA PHE A 39 24.03 9.55 -5.75
C PHE A 39 22.83 10.50 -5.79
N THR A 40 21.93 10.24 -6.74
CA THR A 40 20.69 10.98 -6.90
C THR A 40 19.52 10.04 -6.68
N TRP A 41 18.52 10.54 -5.96
CA TRP A 41 17.25 9.87 -5.78
C TRP A 41 16.41 9.91 -7.05
N THR A 42 16.74 10.79 -8.01
CA THR A 42 16.06 10.93 -9.30
C THR A 42 16.09 9.64 -10.09
N GLY A 43 14.93 9.26 -10.63
CA GLY A 43 14.79 8.11 -11.51
C GLY A 43 13.58 7.24 -11.20
N PHE A 44 13.37 6.29 -12.10
CA PHE A 44 12.36 5.25 -11.95
C PHE A 44 12.83 4.21 -10.93
N TYR A 45 11.90 3.66 -10.16
CA TYR A 45 12.16 2.51 -9.31
C TYR A 45 10.98 1.55 -9.31
N ALA A 46 11.30 0.27 -9.11
CA ALA A 46 10.34 -0.80 -8.87
C ALA A 46 10.82 -1.62 -7.68
N GLY A 47 9.89 -2.12 -6.88
CA GLY A 47 10.24 -2.81 -5.64
C GLY A 47 9.16 -3.73 -5.13
N ILE A 48 9.55 -4.51 -4.13
CA ILE A 48 8.66 -5.39 -3.37
C ILE A 48 8.65 -4.94 -1.91
N ASN A 49 7.56 -5.21 -1.22
CA ASN A 49 7.43 -4.91 0.19
C ASN A 49 6.59 -5.97 0.91
N ALA A 50 6.84 -6.09 2.20
CA ALA A 50 6.13 -6.97 3.11
C ALA A 50 5.99 -6.27 4.46
N GLY A 51 4.90 -6.54 5.16
CA GLY A 51 4.59 -5.85 6.39
C GLY A 51 3.46 -6.49 7.17
N TYR A 52 3.02 -5.75 8.18
CA TYR A 52 1.93 -6.14 9.05
C TYR A 52 0.94 -4.99 9.13
N GLY A 53 -0.32 -5.28 8.86
CA GLY A 53 -1.42 -4.34 8.99
C GLY A 53 -2.26 -4.67 10.21
N PHE A 54 -2.75 -3.63 10.86
CA PHE A 54 -3.58 -3.70 12.04
C PHE A 54 -4.67 -2.64 11.95
N ASN A 55 -5.84 -2.96 12.48
CA ASN A 55 -6.95 -2.03 12.53
C ASN A 55 -6.63 -0.87 13.50
N THR A 56 -7.03 0.36 13.14
CA THR A 56 -6.90 1.54 14.03
C THR A 56 -8.03 1.61 15.07
N ARG A 57 -9.15 0.92 14.85
CA ARG A 57 -10.30 0.95 15.75
C ARG A 57 -10.63 -0.42 16.32
N ASP A 58 -10.45 -0.57 17.62
CA ASP A 58 -10.97 -1.69 18.40
C ASP A 58 -12.46 -1.48 18.68
N ASN A 59 -13.32 -2.17 17.94
CA ASN A 59 -14.77 -2.08 18.12
C ASN A 59 -15.33 -3.29 18.87
N ASN A 60 -15.02 -3.41 20.16
CA ASN A 60 -15.50 -4.53 20.99
C ASN A 60 -16.96 -4.40 21.47
N SER A 61 -17.68 -3.34 21.06
CA SER A 61 -19.07 -3.12 21.48
C SER A 61 -19.98 -4.19 20.86
N PRO A 62 -20.74 -4.96 21.65
CA PRO A 62 -21.68 -5.95 21.10
C PRO A 62 -22.82 -5.26 20.35
N THR A 63 -23.24 -5.86 19.24
CA THR A 63 -24.47 -5.47 18.54
C THR A 63 -25.63 -6.26 19.11
N VAL A 64 -26.63 -5.57 19.64
CA VAL A 64 -27.80 -6.18 20.27
C VAL A 64 -29.06 -5.69 19.58
N ILE A 65 -29.89 -6.62 19.13
CA ILE A 65 -31.06 -6.36 18.31
C ILE A 65 -32.28 -7.01 18.96
N GLY A 66 -33.27 -6.19 19.31
CA GLY A 66 -34.61 -6.63 19.65
C GLY A 66 -35.38 -6.97 18.37
N VAL A 67 -35.95 -8.16 18.34
CA VAL A 67 -36.65 -8.72 17.19
C VAL A 67 -38.11 -8.99 17.58
N PRO A 68 -39.09 -8.42 16.86
CA PRO A 68 -40.50 -8.63 17.16
C PRO A 68 -40.96 -10.00 16.65
N ALA A 69 -42.03 -10.53 17.23
CA ALA A 69 -42.66 -11.78 16.78
C ALA A 69 -43.02 -11.75 15.27
N SER A 70 -43.46 -10.59 14.76
CA SER A 70 -43.80 -10.39 13.35
C SER A 70 -42.63 -10.59 12.38
N ALA A 71 -41.38 -10.51 12.84
CA ALA A 71 -40.21 -10.76 12.01
C ALA A 71 -40.03 -12.26 11.70
N GLY A 72 -40.70 -13.16 12.42
CA GLY A 72 -40.66 -14.60 12.12
C GLY A 72 -39.28 -15.24 12.31
N VAL A 73 -38.53 -14.79 13.32
CA VAL A 73 -37.17 -15.29 13.65
C VAL A 73 -37.20 -16.33 14.76
N PHE A 74 -38.09 -16.14 15.75
CA PHE A 74 -38.19 -16.99 16.92
C PHE A 74 -39.54 -17.69 17.00
N ALA A 75 -39.53 -18.94 17.47
CA ALA A 75 -40.72 -19.69 17.86
C ALA A 75 -40.68 -20.01 19.36
N SER A 76 -41.86 -20.22 19.95
CA SER A 76 -42.03 -20.72 21.31
C SER A 76 -42.39 -22.22 21.31
N SER A 77 -42.59 -22.83 22.48
CA SER A 77 -42.90 -24.26 22.65
C SER A 77 -44.28 -24.71 22.09
N ALA A 78 -45.05 -23.77 21.57
CA ALA A 78 -46.24 -23.99 20.73
C ALA A 78 -46.00 -23.23 19.41
N PRO A 79 -46.70 -23.50 18.29
CA PRO A 79 -46.41 -22.91 16.98
C PRO A 79 -46.82 -21.42 16.89
N ALA A 80 -46.40 -20.62 17.86
CA ALA A 80 -46.59 -19.20 18.00
C ALA A 80 -45.23 -18.51 17.91
N LEU A 81 -45.20 -17.47 17.08
CA LEU A 81 -44.05 -16.57 16.97
C LEU A 81 -43.88 -15.82 18.29
N THR A 82 -42.63 -15.60 18.68
CA THR A 82 -42.29 -14.83 19.89
C THR A 82 -41.32 -13.72 19.56
N SER A 83 -41.35 -12.66 20.35
CA SER A 83 -40.30 -11.65 20.34
C SER A 83 -39.07 -12.17 21.08
N GLY A 84 -37.93 -11.56 20.81
CA GLY A 84 -36.68 -11.90 21.47
C GLY A 84 -35.57 -10.91 21.16
N VAL A 85 -34.36 -11.28 21.54
CA VAL A 85 -33.14 -10.49 21.33
C VAL A 85 -32.08 -11.38 20.71
N ILE A 86 -31.33 -10.85 19.74
CA ILE A 86 -30.08 -11.43 19.23
C ILE A 86 -28.93 -10.51 19.62
N ALA A 87 -27.88 -11.08 20.19
CA ALA A 87 -26.66 -10.37 20.53
C ALA A 87 -25.48 -10.96 19.77
N PHE A 88 -24.69 -10.10 19.14
CA PHE A 88 -23.48 -10.45 18.38
C PHE A 88 -22.23 -9.97 19.10
N SER A 89 -21.21 -10.83 19.17
CA SER A 89 -19.89 -10.48 19.70
C SER A 89 -19.01 -9.89 18.59
N ASN A 90 -18.75 -8.59 18.64
CA ASN A 90 -17.92 -7.87 17.67
C ASN A 90 -16.44 -7.84 18.08
N ARG A 91 -15.82 -9.00 18.34
CA ARG A 91 -14.37 -9.01 18.58
C ARG A 91 -13.66 -8.89 17.24
N ASN A 92 -13.13 -7.71 16.93
CA ASN A 92 -12.46 -7.39 15.67
C ASN A 92 -10.94 -7.33 15.86
N ASN A 93 -10.27 -8.49 15.85
CA ASN A 93 -8.81 -8.57 15.82
C ASN A 93 -8.34 -8.71 14.37
N ASN A 94 -8.63 -7.68 13.56
CA ASN A 94 -8.32 -7.70 12.13
C ASN A 94 -6.90 -7.15 11.96
N GLU A 95 -5.95 -8.02 12.26
CA GLU A 95 -4.53 -7.86 12.01
C GLU A 95 -4.08 -8.96 11.06
N GLY A 96 -2.98 -8.71 10.34
CA GLY A 96 -2.58 -9.64 9.30
C GLY A 96 -1.35 -9.21 8.53
N PHE A 97 -0.82 -10.17 7.78
CA PHE A 97 0.29 -9.94 6.89
C PHE A 97 -0.18 -9.16 5.66
N VAL A 98 0.66 -8.24 5.19
CA VAL A 98 0.51 -7.57 3.91
C VAL A 98 1.76 -7.73 3.08
N GLY A 99 1.61 -7.84 1.77
CA GLY A 99 2.74 -7.95 0.87
C GLY A 99 2.38 -7.62 -0.56
N GLY A 100 3.33 -7.05 -1.29
CA GLY A 100 3.01 -6.49 -2.58
C GLY A 100 4.19 -5.91 -3.33
N GLY A 101 3.85 -5.31 -4.48
CA GLY A 101 4.78 -4.61 -5.36
C GLY A 101 4.50 -3.12 -5.37
N GLN A 102 5.54 -2.32 -5.63
CA GLN A 102 5.40 -0.89 -5.82
C GLN A 102 6.28 -0.42 -6.99
N ILE A 103 5.82 0.62 -7.66
CA ILE A 103 6.55 1.31 -8.72
C ILE A 103 6.45 2.81 -8.48
N GLY A 104 7.46 3.55 -8.90
CA GLY A 104 7.40 4.99 -8.79
C GLY A 104 8.51 5.71 -9.53
N TYR A 105 8.41 7.02 -9.48
CA TYR A 105 9.40 7.92 -10.06
C TYR A 105 9.69 9.05 -9.08
N ASN A 106 10.97 9.29 -8.85
CA ASN A 106 11.45 10.37 -8.00
C ASN A 106 12.16 11.43 -8.85
N TYR A 107 12.04 12.68 -8.42
CA TYR A 107 12.79 13.80 -8.94
C TYR A 107 13.39 14.58 -7.78
N GLN A 108 14.72 14.64 -7.74
CA GLN A 108 15.50 15.39 -6.78
C GLN A 108 15.98 16.68 -7.42
N PHE A 109 15.70 17.82 -6.77
CA PHE A 109 16.06 19.14 -7.28
C PHE A 109 17.56 19.44 -7.20
N THR A 110 18.25 18.86 -6.21
CA THR A 110 19.67 19.11 -5.96
C THR A 110 20.36 17.78 -5.64
N PRO A 111 21.22 17.24 -6.53
CA PRO A 111 21.94 16.00 -6.29
C PRO A 111 22.76 16.04 -4.99
N GLY A 112 22.82 14.93 -4.26
CA GLY A 112 23.57 14.80 -2.99
C GLY A 112 22.86 15.31 -1.73
N SER A 113 22.14 16.44 -1.81
CA SER A 113 21.30 16.92 -0.70
C SER A 113 20.20 17.83 -1.21
N GLY A 114 18.94 17.59 -0.82
CA GLY A 114 17.86 18.49 -1.18
C GLY A 114 16.48 17.85 -1.16
N PHE A 115 15.50 18.62 -1.62
CA PHE A 115 14.12 18.16 -1.73
C PHE A 115 13.98 17.11 -2.84
N VAL A 116 13.19 16.08 -2.53
CA VAL A 116 12.79 15.03 -3.45
C VAL A 116 11.27 15.02 -3.53
N VAL A 117 10.75 15.11 -4.74
CA VAL A 117 9.33 14.89 -5.03
C VAL A 117 9.18 13.63 -5.85
N GLY A 118 8.02 13.01 -5.81
CA GLY A 118 7.77 11.85 -6.66
C GLY A 118 6.35 11.35 -6.57
N VAL A 119 6.11 10.31 -7.33
CA VAL A 119 4.85 9.57 -7.35
C VAL A 119 5.16 8.09 -7.14
N GLU A 120 4.28 7.42 -6.40
CA GLU A 120 4.36 5.98 -6.16
C GLU A 120 2.97 5.38 -6.34
N ALA A 121 2.93 4.24 -7.03
CA ALA A 121 1.75 3.40 -7.13
C ALA A 121 2.10 2.01 -6.61
N ASP A 122 1.24 1.43 -5.79
CA ASP A 122 1.46 0.11 -5.20
C ASP A 122 0.21 -0.76 -5.19
N ALA A 123 0.48 -2.05 -5.13
CA ALA A 123 -0.47 -3.14 -5.23
C ALA A 123 -0.18 -4.14 -4.12
N GLN A 124 -1.11 -4.31 -3.19
CA GLN A 124 -0.93 -5.02 -1.93
C GLN A 124 -1.95 -6.13 -1.77
N TYR A 125 -1.45 -7.34 -1.55
CA TYR A 125 -2.25 -8.43 -1.00
C TYR A 125 -2.28 -8.30 0.52
N ALA A 126 -3.45 -8.49 1.12
CA ALA A 126 -3.64 -8.46 2.55
C ALA A 126 -4.39 -9.71 3.02
N ASP A 127 -3.88 -10.36 4.07
CA ASP A 127 -4.58 -11.45 4.75
C ASP A 127 -4.91 -11.01 6.17
N PHE A 128 -5.95 -10.19 6.30
CA PHE A 128 -6.48 -9.80 7.61
C PHE A 128 -7.35 -10.91 8.20
N GLY A 129 -7.17 -11.16 9.50
CA GLY A 129 -7.94 -12.15 10.24
C GLY A 129 -9.46 -11.97 10.05
N ARG A 130 -10.16 -13.09 9.78
CA ARG A 130 -11.63 -13.12 9.63
C ARG A 130 -12.29 -13.49 10.95
N ASN A 131 -13.27 -12.70 11.37
CA ASN A 131 -14.04 -12.98 12.59
C ASN A 131 -15.04 -14.11 12.34
N ARG A 132 -15.31 -14.91 13.37
CA ARG A 132 -16.40 -15.89 13.31
C ARG A 132 -17.71 -15.18 13.67
N ASN A 133 -18.77 -15.45 12.91
CA ASN A 133 -20.11 -15.04 13.27
C ASN A 133 -20.54 -15.75 14.57
N ARG A 134 -20.40 -15.05 15.70
CA ARG A 134 -20.79 -15.54 17.03
C ARG A 134 -21.98 -14.73 17.53
N TYR A 135 -23.07 -15.41 17.79
CA TYR A 135 -24.28 -14.81 18.33
C TYR A 135 -24.83 -15.63 19.50
N ALA A 136 -25.58 -14.94 20.36
CA ALA A 136 -26.45 -15.52 21.36
C ALA A 136 -27.86 -14.98 21.14
N PHE A 137 -28.88 -15.71 21.58
CA PHE A 137 -30.25 -15.24 21.51
C PHE A 137 -31.00 -15.54 22.80
N ALA A 138 -32.04 -14.76 23.06
CA ALA A 138 -32.99 -15.00 24.13
C ALA A 138 -34.40 -14.67 23.62
N THR A 139 -35.40 -15.40 24.09
CA THR A 139 -36.81 -15.19 23.73
C THR A 139 -37.58 -14.76 24.96
N THR A 140 -38.66 -14.00 24.77
CA THR A 140 -39.49 -13.52 25.90
C THR A 140 -40.27 -14.64 26.59
N THR A 141 -40.45 -15.76 25.92
CA THR A 141 -41.02 -17.00 26.47
C THR A 141 -39.87 -17.99 26.61
N GLY A 142 -39.36 -18.22 27.82
CA GLY A 142 -38.07 -18.89 28.12
C GLY A 142 -37.84 -20.32 27.58
N THR A 143 -38.70 -20.83 26.72
CA THR A 143 -38.63 -22.13 26.02
C THR A 143 -38.62 -21.96 24.49
N GLY A 144 -38.26 -20.79 23.98
CA GLY A 144 -38.26 -20.49 22.55
C GLY A 144 -36.88 -20.59 21.86
N GLY A 145 -36.89 -20.99 20.59
CA GLY A 145 -35.69 -21.16 19.76
C GLY A 145 -35.76 -20.35 18.46
N ILE A 146 -34.63 -20.28 17.74
CA ILE A 146 -34.62 -19.78 16.36
C ILE A 146 -35.37 -20.78 15.48
N ILE A 147 -36.27 -20.28 14.62
CA ILE A 147 -37.07 -21.11 13.72
C ILE A 147 -36.13 -21.90 12.78
N PRO A 148 -36.28 -23.23 12.64
CA PRO A 148 -35.50 -24.02 11.69
C PRO A 148 -35.53 -23.42 10.27
N GLY A 149 -34.38 -23.35 9.62
CA GLY A 149 -34.22 -22.69 8.31
C GLY A 149 -34.01 -21.17 8.38
N THR A 150 -34.12 -20.56 9.57
CA THR A 150 -33.66 -19.20 9.78
C THR A 150 -32.15 -19.19 9.88
N LEU A 151 -31.54 -18.30 9.12
CA LEU A 151 -30.11 -18.08 9.13
C LEU A 151 -29.84 -16.73 9.80
N VAL A 152 -28.86 -16.68 10.70
CA VAL A 152 -28.55 -15.50 11.53
C VAL A 152 -27.12 -15.06 11.30
N TYR A 153 -26.92 -13.77 11.06
CA TYR A 153 -25.63 -13.20 10.71
C TYR A 153 -25.41 -11.86 11.38
N ASN A 154 -24.15 -11.57 11.68
CA ASN A 154 -23.81 -10.30 12.28
C ASN A 154 -24.01 -9.15 11.26
N PRO A 155 -24.89 -8.16 11.54
CA PRO A 155 -25.09 -7.02 10.66
C PRO A 155 -23.88 -6.09 10.57
N SER A 156 -22.88 -6.22 11.45
CA SER A 156 -21.62 -5.48 11.33
C SER A 156 -20.71 -6.03 10.23
N GLY A 157 -21.06 -7.18 9.63
CA GLY A 157 -20.36 -7.80 8.52
C GLY A 157 -19.07 -8.55 8.90
N LEU A 158 -18.62 -9.45 8.03
CA LEU A 158 -17.26 -9.98 8.03
C LEU A 158 -16.42 -9.11 7.11
N SER A 159 -15.43 -8.39 7.66
CA SER A 159 -14.59 -7.50 6.85
C SER A 159 -13.18 -8.05 6.72
N GLY A 160 -12.92 -8.84 5.67
CA GLY A 160 -11.58 -9.01 5.13
C GLY A 160 -11.33 -8.00 4.03
N LEU A 161 -10.14 -7.41 3.98
CA LEU A 161 -9.63 -6.73 2.80
C LEU A 161 -8.65 -7.70 2.15
N ASP A 162 -8.97 -8.19 0.96
CA ASP A 162 -8.15 -9.20 0.28
C ASP A 162 -7.03 -8.53 -0.54
N TYR A 163 -7.31 -7.33 -1.07
CA TYR A 163 -6.35 -6.55 -1.83
C TYR A 163 -6.62 -5.05 -1.70
N PHE A 164 -5.56 -4.25 -1.61
CA PHE A 164 -5.63 -2.80 -1.74
C PHE A 164 -4.47 -2.27 -2.58
N GLY A 165 -4.66 -1.10 -3.16
CA GLY A 165 -3.60 -0.36 -3.84
C GLY A 165 -3.69 1.11 -3.49
N THR A 166 -2.58 1.82 -3.63
CA THR A 166 -2.55 3.27 -3.43
C THR A 166 -1.81 3.94 -4.57
N VAL A 167 -2.19 5.20 -4.83
CA VAL A 167 -1.47 6.10 -5.72
C VAL A 167 -1.19 7.35 -4.91
N ARG A 168 0.09 7.59 -4.62
CA ARG A 168 0.52 8.58 -3.64
C ARG A 168 1.56 9.51 -4.24
N GLY A 169 1.43 10.80 -3.95
CA GLY A 169 2.52 11.74 -4.07
C GLY A 169 3.47 11.57 -2.88
N ARG A 170 4.77 11.75 -3.11
CA ARG A 170 5.79 11.75 -2.07
C ARG A 170 6.54 13.07 -2.08
N LEU A 171 6.84 13.57 -0.88
CA LEU A 171 7.67 14.74 -0.65
C LEU A 171 8.62 14.42 0.49
N GLY A 172 9.92 14.63 0.26
CA GLY A 172 10.93 14.34 1.26
C GLY A 172 12.17 15.18 1.11
N TYR A 173 13.07 14.98 2.07
CA TYR A 173 14.37 15.60 2.11
C TYR A 173 15.45 14.51 2.12
N ALA A 174 16.31 14.55 1.12
CA ALA A 174 17.46 13.66 0.99
C ALA A 174 18.69 14.32 1.60
N PHE A 175 19.39 13.57 2.44
CA PHE A 175 20.71 13.88 2.95
C PHE A 175 21.62 12.68 2.70
N ASP A 176 22.54 12.83 1.75
CA ASP A 176 23.43 11.77 1.30
C ASP A 176 22.64 10.53 0.82
N ARG A 177 22.80 9.37 1.47
CA ARG A 177 22.14 8.10 1.14
C ARG A 177 20.81 7.88 1.85
N THR A 178 20.35 8.84 2.66
CA THR A 178 19.10 8.72 3.42
C THR A 178 18.06 9.71 2.90
N LEU A 179 16.83 9.23 2.73
CA LEU A 179 15.67 10.03 2.37
C LEU A 179 14.58 9.84 3.42
N VAL A 180 14.18 10.94 4.05
CA VAL A 180 13.00 10.97 4.93
C VAL A 180 11.87 11.65 4.16
N TYR A 181 10.70 11.03 4.11
CA TYR A 181 9.60 11.50 3.27
C TYR A 181 8.23 11.26 3.91
N GLY A 182 7.29 12.12 3.55
CA GLY A 182 5.85 11.92 3.74
C GLY A 182 5.20 11.53 2.42
N THR A 183 4.10 10.77 2.50
CA THR A 183 3.27 10.40 1.36
C THR A 183 1.80 10.72 1.63
N GLY A 184 1.08 11.04 0.57
CA GLY A 184 -0.35 11.31 0.63
C GLY A 184 -0.98 11.06 -0.73
N GLY A 185 -2.19 10.49 -0.76
CA GLY A 185 -2.89 10.30 -2.00
C GLY A 185 -4.13 9.44 -1.91
N PHE A 186 -4.45 8.84 -3.05
CA PHE A 186 -5.66 8.06 -3.26
C PHE A 186 -5.42 6.60 -2.91
N ALA A 187 -6.41 5.98 -2.25
CA ALA A 187 -6.41 4.56 -1.96
C ALA A 187 -7.62 3.90 -2.61
N TYR A 188 -7.42 2.68 -3.07
CA TYR A 188 -8.49 1.83 -3.57
C TYR A 188 -8.31 0.42 -3.06
N GLY A 189 -9.40 -0.32 -2.94
CA GLY A 189 -9.32 -1.70 -2.48
C GLY A 189 -10.56 -2.49 -2.85
N SER A 190 -10.39 -3.80 -2.83
CA SER A 190 -11.50 -4.73 -2.96
C SER A 190 -11.32 -5.81 -1.91
N GLY A 191 -12.40 -6.13 -1.22
CA GLY A 191 -12.42 -7.15 -0.19
C GLY A 191 -13.76 -7.84 -0.21
N GLY A 192 -13.73 -9.17 -0.31
CA GLY A 192 -14.92 -10.01 -0.34
C GLY A 192 -15.60 -10.04 1.03
N GLY A 193 -16.51 -9.12 1.27
CA GLY A 193 -17.50 -9.28 2.32
C GLY A 193 -18.53 -10.32 1.88
N ARG A 194 -18.28 -11.61 2.15
CA ARG A 194 -19.37 -12.59 2.11
C ARG A 194 -20.27 -12.28 3.30
N GLN A 195 -21.43 -11.67 3.08
CA GLN A 195 -22.51 -11.84 4.05
C GLN A 195 -22.78 -13.34 4.10
N PHE A 196 -22.47 -13.97 5.23
CA PHE A 196 -22.80 -15.38 5.41
C PHE A 196 -24.31 -15.54 5.16
N GLY A 197 -24.68 -16.53 4.37
CA GLY A 197 -26.04 -16.99 4.11
C GLY A 197 -27.05 -16.03 3.44
N THR A 198 -26.69 -14.80 3.09
CA THR A 198 -27.42 -14.11 2.01
C THR A 198 -26.76 -14.47 0.68
N GLY A 199 -27.55 -14.81 -0.35
CA GLY A 199 -27.03 -15.17 -1.69
C GLY A 199 -26.42 -13.98 -2.46
N VAL A 200 -26.00 -12.92 -1.76
CA VAL A 200 -25.58 -11.64 -2.32
C VAL A 200 -24.09 -11.48 -2.08
N SER A 201 -23.30 -11.53 -3.15
CA SER A 201 -21.89 -11.14 -3.12
C SER A 201 -21.79 -9.63 -3.35
N SER A 202 -21.35 -8.87 -2.33
CA SER A 202 -21.02 -7.46 -2.50
C SER A 202 -19.56 -7.33 -2.96
N ASN A 203 -19.35 -7.24 -4.27
CA ASN A 203 -18.06 -6.80 -4.85
C ASN A 203 -17.98 -5.27 -4.75
N ASP A 204 -17.86 -4.76 -3.54
CA ASP A 204 -17.81 -3.32 -3.32
C ASP A 204 -16.36 -2.86 -3.46
N PHE A 205 -16.02 -2.36 -4.66
CA PHE A 205 -14.80 -1.60 -4.87
C PHE A 205 -14.84 -0.38 -3.96
N GLN A 206 -13.88 -0.27 -3.06
CA GLN A 206 -13.79 0.78 -2.06
C GLN A 206 -12.74 1.79 -2.52
N THR A 207 -13.04 3.07 -2.32
CA THR A 207 -12.11 4.17 -2.62
C THR A 207 -11.94 5.03 -1.39
N GLY A 208 -10.81 5.70 -1.27
CA GLY A 208 -10.56 6.59 -0.15
C GLY A 208 -9.19 7.24 -0.26
N TRP A 209 -8.57 7.50 0.89
CA TRP A 209 -7.30 8.21 0.96
C TRP A 209 -6.28 7.45 1.80
N ALA A 210 -5.02 7.68 1.49
CA ALA A 210 -3.89 7.14 2.22
C ALA A 210 -2.91 8.26 2.58
N ALA A 211 -2.36 8.19 3.79
CA ALA A 211 -1.28 9.07 4.24
C ALA A 211 -0.22 8.24 4.96
N GLY A 212 1.05 8.53 4.72
CA GLY A 212 2.13 7.78 5.32
C GLY A 212 3.41 8.57 5.44
N GLY A 213 4.40 7.93 6.03
CA GLY A 213 5.74 8.47 6.17
C GLY A 213 6.75 7.35 6.29
N GLY A 214 7.95 7.61 5.81
CA GLY A 214 8.98 6.59 5.79
C GLY A 214 10.39 7.14 5.67
N ILE A 215 11.31 6.20 5.82
CA ILE A 215 12.75 6.41 5.65
C ILE A 215 13.22 5.42 4.59
N GLU A 216 14.00 5.91 3.64
CA GLU A 216 14.60 5.11 2.59
C GLU A 216 16.13 5.31 2.64
N TYR A 217 16.88 4.21 2.61
CA TYR A 217 18.34 4.22 2.67
C TYR A 217 18.93 3.53 1.44
N ALA A 218 19.84 4.22 0.75
CA ALA A 218 20.50 3.71 -0.44
C ALA A 218 21.74 2.88 -0.09
N LEU A 219 21.64 1.57 -0.34
CA LEU A 219 22.74 0.65 -0.13
C LEU A 219 23.86 0.91 -1.15
N PRO A 220 25.13 0.67 -0.79
CA PRO A 220 26.23 0.74 -1.73
C PRO A 220 26.10 -0.33 -2.84
N THR A 221 26.62 -0.02 -4.03
CA THR A 221 26.36 -0.73 -5.30
C THR A 221 26.92 -2.16 -5.35
N ASP A 222 27.81 -2.49 -4.41
CA ASP A 222 28.42 -3.80 -4.14
C ASP A 222 27.55 -4.73 -3.26
N SER A 223 26.34 -4.31 -2.90
CA SER A 223 25.43 -5.12 -2.09
C SER A 223 24.96 -6.39 -2.83
N PHE A 224 25.01 -7.53 -2.15
CA PHE A 224 24.54 -8.83 -2.65
C PHE A 224 23.07 -8.85 -3.13
N LEU A 225 22.29 -7.84 -2.75
CA LEU A 225 20.89 -7.65 -3.13
C LEU A 225 20.72 -7.07 -4.55
N ASN A 226 21.78 -6.60 -5.21
CA ASN A 226 21.74 -6.00 -6.54
C ASN A 226 21.70 -7.06 -7.68
N PHE A 227 20.72 -7.97 -7.62
CA PHE A 227 20.59 -9.07 -8.58
C PHE A 227 20.28 -8.60 -10.01
N PHE A 228 19.55 -7.49 -10.17
CA PHE A 228 19.06 -6.99 -11.46
C PHE A 228 20.01 -6.04 -12.20
N ARG A 229 21.25 -5.84 -11.71
CA ARG A 229 22.18 -4.80 -12.23
C ARG A 229 21.56 -3.38 -12.24
N SER A 230 20.70 -3.11 -11.26
CA SER A 230 20.12 -1.78 -11.02
C SER A 230 21.20 -0.78 -10.58
N SER A 231 20.93 0.50 -10.82
CA SER A 231 21.88 1.59 -10.50
C SER A 231 22.05 1.79 -8.99
N ALA A 232 21.03 1.45 -8.19
CA ALA A 232 21.12 1.33 -6.74
C ALA A 232 20.01 0.42 -6.18
N VAL A 233 20.25 -0.20 -5.03
CA VAL A 233 19.22 -0.88 -4.22
C VAL A 233 18.97 -0.03 -2.98
N THR A 234 17.70 0.24 -2.66
CA THR A 234 17.35 1.00 -1.47
C THR A 234 16.47 0.18 -0.53
N LEU A 235 16.71 0.32 0.77
CA LEU A 235 15.88 -0.24 1.83
C LEU A 235 14.86 0.82 2.26
N LYS A 236 13.58 0.49 2.23
CA LYS A 236 12.47 1.36 2.62
C LYS A 236 11.81 0.79 3.87
N VAL A 237 11.55 1.64 4.86
CA VAL A 237 10.63 1.38 5.97
C VAL A 237 9.57 2.46 5.96
N GLU A 238 8.29 2.07 6.01
CA GLU A 238 7.16 2.98 5.90
C GLU A 238 6.04 2.60 6.87
N GLY A 239 5.47 3.62 7.52
CA GLY A 239 4.17 3.55 8.17
C GLY A 239 3.12 4.19 7.27
N LEU A 240 2.01 3.49 7.05
CA LEU A 240 0.93 3.91 6.16
C LEU A 240 -0.41 3.80 6.87
N TYR A 241 -1.19 4.87 6.85
CA TYR A 241 -2.58 4.90 7.26
C TYR A 241 -3.46 4.91 6.01
N VAL A 242 -4.43 4.02 5.95
CA VAL A 242 -5.38 3.90 4.85
C VAL A 242 -6.79 3.98 5.40
N ASN A 243 -7.60 4.84 4.80
CA ASN A 243 -9.04 4.90 5.02
C ASN A 243 -9.73 4.63 3.67
N LEU A 244 -10.61 3.64 3.64
CA LEU A 244 -11.42 3.29 2.48
C LEU A 244 -12.91 3.40 2.84
N ASP A 245 -13.65 4.16 2.03
CA ASP A 245 -15.09 4.31 2.16
C ASP A 245 -15.79 3.05 1.66
N ARG A 246 -16.68 2.47 2.47
CA ARG A 246 -17.51 1.33 2.09
C ARG A 246 -18.93 1.78 1.73
N GLY A 247 -19.39 1.35 0.56
CA GLY A 247 -20.75 1.59 0.06
C GLY A 247 -21.87 1.18 1.03
N SER A 248 -23.10 1.60 0.73
CA SER A 248 -24.27 1.45 1.61
C SER A 248 -25.12 0.18 1.40
N GLY A 249 -24.55 -0.87 0.81
CA GLY A 249 -25.29 -2.10 0.50
C GLY A 249 -25.84 -2.84 1.73
N GLN A 250 -27.16 -3.09 1.75
CA GLN A 250 -27.91 -3.92 2.71
C GLN A 250 -27.51 -3.79 4.19
N ARG A 251 -27.24 -2.56 4.64
CA ARG A 251 -26.82 -2.26 6.02
C ARG A 251 -27.85 -2.77 7.02
N GLY A 252 -27.38 -3.54 8.00
CA GLY A 252 -28.21 -3.98 9.11
C GLY A 252 -28.94 -5.30 8.88
N ALA A 253 -28.78 -6.00 7.75
CA ALA A 253 -29.31 -7.36 7.60
C ALA A 253 -28.69 -8.30 8.65
N PHE A 254 -29.53 -8.95 9.45
CA PHE A 254 -29.08 -9.81 10.54
C PHE A 254 -29.72 -11.21 10.55
N ALA A 255 -30.78 -11.41 9.79
CA ALA A 255 -31.39 -12.72 9.63
C ALA A 255 -32.05 -12.88 8.26
N THR A 256 -32.09 -14.11 7.76
CA THR A 256 -33.01 -14.51 6.70
C THR A 256 -33.95 -15.55 7.30
N ASN A 257 -35.25 -15.27 7.31
CA ASN A 257 -36.21 -16.20 7.90
C ASN A 257 -36.39 -17.45 7.03
N ALA A 258 -37.12 -18.44 7.55
CA ALA A 258 -37.40 -19.69 6.84
C ALA A 258 -38.13 -19.52 5.48
N THR A 259 -38.78 -18.37 5.26
CA THR A 259 -39.43 -18.03 3.98
C THR A 259 -38.52 -17.32 2.99
N GLY A 260 -37.25 -17.08 3.33
CA GLY A 260 -36.28 -16.37 2.49
C GLY A 260 -36.33 -14.85 2.59
N ALA A 261 -37.17 -14.27 3.47
CA ALA A 261 -37.23 -12.84 3.68
C ALA A 261 -36.03 -12.36 4.49
N THR A 262 -35.34 -11.33 4.00
CA THR A 262 -34.21 -10.71 4.70
C THR A 262 -34.72 -9.70 5.71
N ILE A 263 -34.28 -9.84 6.95
CA ILE A 263 -34.64 -9.00 8.08
C ILE A 263 -33.45 -8.11 8.40
N THR A 264 -33.71 -6.82 8.48
CA THR A 264 -32.72 -5.77 8.68
C THR A 264 -33.03 -4.97 9.94
N THR A 265 -32.07 -4.18 10.41
CA THR A 265 -32.30 -3.19 11.48
C THR A 265 -33.33 -2.13 11.12
N SER A 266 -33.74 -2.04 9.85
CA SER A 266 -34.81 -1.16 9.37
C SER A 266 -36.17 -1.85 9.20
N THR A 267 -36.24 -3.17 9.41
CA THR A 267 -37.53 -3.89 9.40
C THR A 267 -38.46 -3.34 10.50
N PRO A 268 -39.74 -3.05 10.21
CA PRO A 268 -40.66 -2.50 11.21
C PRO A 268 -40.70 -3.31 12.51
N GLY A 269 -40.55 -2.61 13.64
CA GLY A 269 -40.56 -3.22 14.97
C GLY A 269 -39.23 -3.84 15.43
N VAL A 270 -38.21 -3.90 14.56
CA VAL A 270 -36.84 -4.23 14.98
C VAL A 270 -36.24 -3.02 15.70
N VAL A 271 -35.60 -3.26 16.85
CA VAL A 271 -34.95 -2.21 17.65
C VAL A 271 -33.48 -2.54 17.83
N VAL A 272 -32.59 -1.61 17.48
CA VAL A 272 -31.17 -1.74 17.80
C VAL A 272 -30.94 -1.21 19.21
N VAL A 273 -30.69 -2.12 20.15
CA VAL A 273 -30.49 -1.80 21.57
C VAL A 273 -29.06 -1.32 21.82
N SER A 274 -28.07 -1.89 21.11
CA SER A 274 -26.67 -1.51 21.19
C SER A 274 -25.95 -1.82 19.88
N GLY A 275 -24.88 -1.07 19.58
CA GLY A 275 -23.98 -1.36 18.47
C GLY A 275 -24.59 -1.10 17.09
N ALA A 276 -25.13 0.11 16.89
CA ALA A 276 -25.70 0.57 15.62
C ALA A 276 -24.87 0.10 14.41
N PRO A 277 -25.51 -0.27 13.27
CA PRO A 277 -24.79 -0.61 12.04
C PRO A 277 -23.99 0.62 11.60
N ARG A 278 -22.70 0.64 12.00
CA ARG A 278 -21.84 1.82 11.86
C ARG A 278 -21.55 2.05 10.38
N ARG A 279 -21.23 3.29 10.04
CA ARG A 279 -20.50 3.57 8.79
C ARG A 279 -19.18 2.79 8.89
N ASN A 280 -19.08 1.72 8.11
CA ASN A 280 -17.93 0.84 8.12
C ASN A 280 -16.88 1.43 7.19
N ASP A 281 -16.22 2.49 7.63
CA ASP A 281 -15.00 2.95 6.97
C ASP A 281 -13.93 1.90 7.31
N THR A 282 -13.29 1.32 6.29
CA THR A 282 -12.19 0.38 6.50
C THR A 282 -10.94 1.20 6.76
N GLU A 283 -10.62 1.39 8.04
CA GLU A 283 -9.44 2.10 8.49
C GLU A 283 -8.42 1.11 9.03
N PHE A 284 -7.21 1.17 8.50
CA PHE A 284 -6.12 0.33 8.99
C PHE A 284 -4.80 1.06 8.85
N ALA A 285 -3.88 0.71 9.73
CA ALA A 285 -2.50 1.13 9.67
C ALA A 285 -1.64 -0.06 9.24
N VAL A 286 -0.61 0.21 8.46
CA VAL A 286 0.35 -0.77 7.96
C VAL A 286 1.74 -0.30 8.32
N VAL A 287 2.54 -1.20 8.88
CA VAL A 287 3.99 -1.02 8.98
C VAL A 287 4.64 -2.01 8.03
N ARG A 288 5.46 -1.52 7.11
CA ARG A 288 6.08 -2.35 6.07
C ARG A 288 7.53 -1.97 5.79
N ALA A 289 8.29 -2.97 5.37
CA ALA A 289 9.63 -2.81 4.85
C ALA A 289 9.68 -3.32 3.40
N GLY A 290 10.54 -2.73 2.59
CA GLY A 290 10.67 -3.09 1.19
C GLY A 290 12.04 -2.79 0.60
N LEU A 291 12.29 -3.40 -0.55
CA LEU A 291 13.49 -3.17 -1.35
C LEU A 291 13.06 -2.54 -2.68
N ASN A 292 13.71 -1.43 -3.06
CA ASN A 292 13.53 -0.82 -4.37
C ASN A 292 14.80 -0.95 -5.20
N TYR A 293 14.59 -1.29 -6.46
CA TYR A 293 15.61 -1.30 -7.50
C TYR A 293 15.46 0.00 -8.30
N LYS A 294 16.49 0.85 -8.27
CA LYS A 294 16.53 2.11 -9.01
C LYS A 294 17.12 1.92 -10.39
N PHE A 295 16.58 2.68 -11.35
CA PHE A 295 17.03 2.70 -12.74
C PHE A 295 17.29 4.16 -13.15
N GLY A 296 18.52 4.44 -13.60
CA GLY A 296 18.92 5.77 -14.07
C GLY A 296 19.32 6.76 -12.98
N SER A 297 19.71 6.29 -11.79
CA SER A 297 20.33 7.12 -10.75
C SER A 297 21.85 7.17 -10.97
N TYR A 298 22.38 8.26 -11.51
CA TYR A 298 23.80 8.52 -11.71
C TYR A 298 24.19 9.89 -11.15
#